data_AF-A0AAV3ZJS3-F1
#
_entry.id   AF-A0AAV3ZJS3-F1
#
_cell.length_a   1.000
_cell.length_b   1.000
_cell.length_c   1.000
_cell.angle_alpha   90.00
_cell.angle_beta   90.00
_cell.angle_gamma   90.00
#
_symmetry.space_group_name_H-M   'P 1'
#
loop_
_entity.id
_entity.type
_entity.pdbx_description
1 polymer ?
#
loop_
_entity_poly.entity_id
_entity_poly.type
_entity_poly.pdbx_seq_one_letter_code
_entity_poly.pdbx_strand_id
1 'polypeptide(L)'
;MQIKDELQIKRKLRKRISYYKRRDEKFDFAVCLDCEKRKNQIAVLKAEVAKKISEPHKQILVNFFNDGEIQENVQMAILELTALDVATCKVCDVIEVDARQIFHAHCTNKLSRKTVQNIVDAGQYIAKTFINKEVLENDSLGIAKDGTTRQKIKTQETNVLLSNGKHYSLGFSSLASETGEAIENDVEAKLDELAAVAGESDFKAKALQTLAFLISDRAANEKKSNKIINE
;
A
#
# COMPACT_ATOMS: atom_id res chain seq x y z
N MET A 1 -24.06 42.99 3.90
CA MET A 1 -22.84 43.05 4.74
C MET A 1 -21.67 43.75 4.03
N GLN A 2 -21.44 43.52 2.73
CA GLN A 2 -20.27 44.02 1.96
C GLN A 2 -20.11 45.56 1.83
N ILE A 3 -21.20 46.35 1.79
CA ILE A 3 -21.11 47.80 1.52
C ILE A 3 -20.54 48.59 2.72
N LYS A 4 -20.80 48.15 3.95
CA LYS A 4 -20.29 48.82 5.17
C LYS A 4 -18.77 48.66 5.30
N ASP A 5 -18.25 47.50 4.95
CA ASP A 5 -16.81 47.21 4.99
C ASP A 5 -16.03 48.02 3.95
N GLU A 6 -16.58 48.18 2.75
CA GLU A 6 -15.96 48.97 1.67
C GLU A 6 -15.84 50.46 2.04
N LEU A 7 -16.87 51.02 2.67
CA LEU A 7 -16.88 52.40 3.16
C LEU A 7 -15.88 52.61 4.30
N GLN A 8 -15.73 51.62 5.17
CA GLN A 8 -14.77 51.65 6.28
C GLN A 8 -13.32 51.56 5.77
N ILE A 9 -13.07 50.72 4.77
CA ILE A 9 -11.76 50.58 4.11
C ILE A 9 -11.39 51.89 3.39
N LYS A 10 -12.31 52.49 2.62
CA LYS A 10 -12.07 53.79 1.95
C LYS A 10 -11.73 54.91 2.94
N ARG A 11 -12.40 54.95 4.11
CA ARG A 11 -12.10 55.92 5.18
C ARG A 11 -10.71 55.70 5.79
N LYS A 12 -10.33 54.44 6.08
CA LYS A 12 -9.00 54.11 6.62
C LYS A 12 -7.88 54.46 5.63
N LEU A 13 -8.08 54.17 4.34
CA LEU A 13 -7.12 54.51 3.29
C LEU A 13 -6.94 56.02 3.12
N ARG A 14 -8.02 56.81 3.14
CA ARG A 14 -7.92 58.29 3.08
C ARG A 14 -7.13 58.89 4.25
N LYS A 15 -7.34 58.36 5.47
CA LYS A 15 -6.58 58.80 6.65
C LYS A 15 -5.09 58.48 6.52
N ARG A 16 -4.77 57.26 6.05
CA ARG A 16 -3.39 56.83 5.83
C ARG A 16 -2.73 57.64 4.71
N ILE A 17 -3.42 57.91 3.61
CA ILE A 17 -2.89 58.76 2.53
C ILE A 17 -2.55 60.18 3.03
N SER A 18 -3.42 60.77 3.85
CA SER A 18 -3.19 62.09 4.46
C SER A 18 -1.97 62.11 5.40
N TYR A 19 -1.74 61.02 6.14
CA TYR A 19 -0.60 60.88 7.03
C TYR A 19 0.74 60.92 6.29
N TYR A 20 0.90 60.14 5.22
CA TYR A 20 2.14 60.09 4.43
C TYR A 20 2.38 61.43 3.70
N LYS A 21 1.32 62.08 3.18
CA LYS A 21 1.44 63.42 2.55
C LYS A 21 1.96 64.50 3.49
N ARG A 22 1.63 64.43 4.79
CA ARG A 22 2.12 65.41 5.78
C ARG A 22 3.59 65.19 6.15
N ARG A 23 4.12 64.00 5.91
CA ARG A 23 5.49 63.61 6.28
C ARG A 23 6.44 63.54 5.10
N ASP A 24 5.96 63.84 3.90
CA ASP A 24 6.69 63.71 2.64
C ASP A 24 7.29 62.31 2.43
N GLU A 25 6.64 61.29 3.00
CA GLU A 25 7.03 59.89 2.90
C GLU A 25 6.39 59.26 1.66
N LYS A 26 7.17 58.47 0.90
CA LYS A 26 6.64 57.70 -0.24
C LYS A 26 5.64 56.66 0.24
N PHE A 27 4.51 56.55 -0.44
CA PHE A 27 3.53 55.50 -0.16
C PHE A 27 4.15 54.12 -0.37
N ASP A 28 4.12 53.28 0.66
CA ASP A 28 4.59 51.89 0.66
C ASP A 28 3.47 50.89 0.31
N PHE A 29 2.29 51.37 -0.10
CA PHE A 29 1.14 50.54 -0.44
C PHE A 29 0.55 50.91 -1.81
N ALA A 30 0.32 49.91 -2.66
CA ALA A 30 -0.38 50.06 -3.93
C ALA A 30 -1.89 49.94 -3.72
N VAL A 31 -2.62 51.06 -3.72
CA VAL A 31 -4.10 51.03 -3.82
C VAL A 31 -4.47 51.01 -5.29
N CYS A 32 -4.74 49.83 -5.85
CA CYS A 32 -5.44 49.73 -7.12
C CYS A 32 -6.91 50.14 -6.91
N LEU A 33 -7.25 51.39 -7.27
CA LEU A 33 -8.62 51.91 -7.22
C LEU A 33 -9.48 51.49 -8.43
N ASP A 34 -8.88 50.94 -9.49
CA ASP A 34 -9.61 50.49 -10.68
C ASP A 34 -10.18 49.07 -10.48
N CYS A 35 -11.25 48.98 -9.68
CA CYS A 35 -12.01 47.75 -9.50
C CYS A 35 -12.51 47.14 -10.83
N GLU A 36 -12.76 47.96 -11.86
CA GLU A 36 -13.26 47.52 -13.16
C GLU A 36 -12.21 46.79 -14.00
N LYS A 37 -10.98 47.31 -14.08
CA LYS A 37 -9.89 46.60 -14.80
C LYS A 37 -9.60 45.24 -14.16
N ARG A 38 -9.66 45.16 -12.83
CA ARG A 38 -9.46 43.90 -12.10
C ARG A 38 -10.64 42.95 -12.26
N LYS A 39 -11.88 43.44 -12.29
CA LYS A 39 -13.07 42.64 -12.64
C LYS A 39 -12.94 42.06 -14.04
N ASN A 40 -12.48 42.86 -15.01
CA ASN A 40 -12.26 42.41 -16.38
C ASN A 40 -11.13 41.38 -16.46
N GLN A 41 -10.01 41.59 -15.77
CA GLN A 41 -8.93 40.59 -15.69
C GLN A 41 -9.40 39.29 -15.03
N ILE A 42 -10.19 39.36 -13.95
CA ILE A 42 -10.77 38.19 -13.30
C ILE A 42 -11.76 37.48 -14.24
N ALA A 43 -12.56 38.23 -15.00
CA ALA A 43 -13.49 37.66 -15.98
C ALA A 43 -12.75 36.97 -17.13
N VAL A 44 -11.67 37.58 -17.64
CA VAL A 44 -10.79 37.00 -18.67
C VAL A 44 -10.12 35.73 -18.15
N LEU A 45 -9.51 35.77 -16.96
CA LEU A 45 -8.89 34.60 -16.34
C LEU A 45 -9.91 33.48 -16.06
N LYS A 46 -11.13 33.81 -15.63
CA LYS A 46 -12.21 32.83 -15.45
C LYS A 46 -12.64 32.22 -16.78
N ALA A 47 -12.71 33.01 -17.85
CA ALA A 47 -13.04 32.51 -19.19
C ALA A 47 -11.91 31.65 -19.77
N GLU A 48 -10.65 31.98 -19.52
CA GLU A 48 -9.49 31.17 -19.91
C GLU A 48 -9.42 29.84 -19.15
N VAL A 49 -9.68 29.85 -17.83
CA VAL A 49 -9.79 28.64 -17.03
C VAL A 49 -10.98 27.78 -17.48
N ALA A 50 -12.14 28.40 -17.75
CA ALA A 50 -13.29 27.68 -18.29
C ALA A 50 -13.00 27.08 -19.68
N LYS A 51 -12.24 27.77 -20.53
CA LYS A 51 -11.79 27.23 -21.82
C LYS A 51 -10.89 26.02 -21.66
N LYS A 52 -9.90 26.07 -20.75
CA LYS A 52 -9.02 24.93 -20.44
C LYS A 52 -9.76 23.74 -19.83
N ILE A 53 -10.82 23.98 -19.06
CA ILE A 53 -11.71 22.93 -18.53
C ILE A 53 -12.64 22.38 -19.62
N SER A 54 -12.97 23.18 -20.64
CA SER A 54 -13.84 22.81 -21.77
C SER A 54 -13.12 22.13 -22.93
N GLU A 55 -11.78 22.14 -22.96
CA GLU A 55 -11.05 21.26 -23.87
C GLU A 55 -11.43 19.83 -23.49
N PRO A 56 -12.00 19.03 -24.42
CA PRO A 56 -12.27 17.65 -24.12
C PRO A 56 -10.92 17.01 -23.86
N HIS A 57 -10.58 16.80 -22.59
CA HIS A 57 -9.53 15.86 -22.22
C HIS A 57 -9.89 14.59 -22.98
N LYS A 58 -9.10 14.26 -24.02
CA LYS A 58 -9.23 12.99 -24.74
C LYS A 58 -9.32 11.94 -23.65
N GLN A 59 -10.48 11.32 -23.47
CA GLN A 59 -10.66 10.31 -22.45
C GLN A 59 -9.65 9.21 -22.79
N ILE A 60 -8.57 9.15 -22.01
CA ILE A 60 -7.58 8.11 -22.15
C ILE A 60 -8.29 6.86 -21.64
N LEU A 61 -8.53 5.90 -22.53
CA LEU A 61 -9.11 4.63 -22.16
C LEU A 61 -7.98 3.70 -21.75
N VAL A 62 -8.02 3.22 -20.52
CA VAL A 62 -7.12 2.16 -20.06
C VAL A 62 -7.80 0.83 -20.35
N ASN A 63 -7.24 0.10 -21.30
CA ASN A 63 -7.63 -1.27 -21.59
C ASN A 63 -6.76 -2.20 -20.75
N PHE A 64 -7.38 -2.90 -19.80
CA PHE A 64 -6.68 -3.91 -19.00
C PHE A 64 -6.40 -5.21 -19.76
N PHE A 65 -7.11 -5.39 -20.87
CA PHE A 65 -7.07 -6.59 -21.68
C PHE A 65 -6.58 -6.26 -23.09
N ASN A 66 -5.73 -7.12 -23.64
CA ASN A 66 -5.36 -7.16 -25.05
C ASN A 66 -5.75 -8.54 -25.60
N ASP A 67 -6.61 -8.60 -26.61
CA ASP A 67 -7.11 -9.85 -27.21
C ASP A 67 -7.68 -10.88 -26.20
N GLY A 68 -8.26 -10.39 -25.09
CA GLY A 68 -8.83 -11.22 -24.02
C GLY A 68 -7.84 -11.63 -22.92
N GLU A 69 -6.55 -11.35 -23.09
CA GLU A 69 -5.51 -11.57 -22.08
C GLU A 69 -5.23 -10.31 -21.28
N ILE A 70 -4.89 -10.48 -20.01
CA ILE A 70 -4.57 -9.35 -19.12
C ILE A 70 -3.16 -8.88 -19.44
N GLN A 71 -3.01 -7.58 -19.69
CA GLN A 71 -1.71 -7.00 -19.99
C GLN A 71 -0.71 -7.18 -18.84
N GLU A 72 0.56 -7.43 -19.16
CA GLU A 72 1.62 -7.72 -18.20
C GLU A 72 1.83 -6.59 -17.17
N ASN A 73 1.81 -5.33 -17.62
CA ASN A 73 1.87 -4.14 -16.75
C ASN A 73 0.74 -4.11 -15.70
N VAL A 74 -0.45 -4.59 -16.04
CA VAL A 74 -1.59 -4.69 -15.12
C VAL A 74 -1.38 -5.82 -14.12
N GLN A 75 -0.84 -6.95 -14.55
CA GLN A 75 -0.48 -8.06 -13.66
C GLN A 75 0.57 -7.62 -12.64
N MET A 76 1.62 -6.92 -13.10
CA MET A 76 2.67 -6.38 -12.23
C MET A 76 2.12 -5.37 -11.23
N ALA A 77 1.28 -4.43 -11.67
CA ALA A 77 0.65 -3.46 -10.77
C ALA A 77 -0.22 -4.14 -9.69
N ILE A 78 -0.92 -5.23 -10.03
CA ILE A 78 -1.69 -6.01 -9.06
C ILE A 78 -0.76 -6.63 -8.01
N LEU A 79 0.34 -7.27 -8.44
CA LEU A 79 1.29 -7.91 -7.53
C LEU A 79 1.97 -6.88 -6.61
N GLU A 80 2.37 -5.73 -7.15
CA GLU A 80 2.96 -4.63 -6.39
C GLU A 80 2.00 -4.07 -5.33
N LEU A 81 0.74 -3.83 -5.71
CA LEU A 81 -0.27 -3.36 -4.75
C LEU A 81 -0.49 -4.37 -3.62
N THR A 82 -0.51 -5.67 -3.94
CA THR A 82 -0.62 -6.70 -2.89
C THR A 82 0.61 -6.79 -2.01
N ALA A 83 1.80 -6.54 -2.55
CA ALA A 83 3.03 -6.46 -1.76
C ALA A 83 3.07 -5.23 -0.83
N LEU A 84 2.31 -4.18 -1.17
CA LEU A 84 2.10 -2.99 -0.33
C LEU A 84 0.92 -3.15 0.66
N ASP A 85 0.57 -4.39 1.02
CA ASP A 85 -0.52 -4.74 1.94
C ASP A 85 -1.92 -4.26 1.51
N VAL A 86 -2.12 -3.97 0.21
CA VAL A 86 -3.47 -3.69 -0.29
C VAL A 86 -4.26 -4.99 -0.37
N ALA A 87 -5.32 -5.08 0.41
CA ALA A 87 -6.23 -6.23 0.39
C ALA A 87 -6.72 -6.51 -1.05
N THR A 88 -6.65 -7.77 -1.49
CA THR A 88 -7.01 -8.20 -2.87
C THR A 88 -8.40 -7.74 -3.29
N CYS A 89 -9.35 -7.67 -2.35
CA CYS A 89 -10.71 -7.20 -2.59
C CYS A 89 -10.83 -5.70 -2.93
N LYS A 90 -9.80 -4.91 -2.63
CA LYS A 90 -9.71 -3.46 -2.86
C LYS A 90 -8.78 -3.08 -4.02
N VAL A 91 -7.92 -4.00 -4.47
CA VAL A 91 -6.94 -3.72 -5.54
C VAL A 91 -7.61 -3.12 -6.79
N CYS A 92 -8.76 -3.67 -7.22
CA CYS A 92 -9.49 -3.14 -8.37
C CYS A 92 -9.93 -1.68 -8.17
N ASP A 93 -10.36 -1.33 -6.95
CA ASP A 93 -10.85 0.01 -6.65
C ASP A 93 -9.70 1.01 -6.57
N VAL A 94 -8.54 0.60 -6.03
CA VAL A 94 -7.32 1.41 -6.00
C VAL A 94 -6.87 1.74 -7.43
N ILE A 95 -6.75 0.72 -8.29
CA ILE A 95 -6.36 0.92 -9.70
C ILE A 95 -7.34 1.86 -10.41
N GLU A 96 -8.64 1.73 -10.17
CA GLU A 96 -9.66 2.59 -10.79
C GLU A 96 -9.57 4.04 -10.31
N VAL A 97 -9.33 4.25 -9.01
CA VAL A 97 -9.14 5.57 -8.42
C VAL A 97 -7.88 6.23 -8.97
N ASP A 98 -6.77 5.51 -9.03
CA ASP A 98 -5.49 6.04 -9.53
C ASP A 98 -5.57 6.37 -11.01
N ALA A 99 -6.15 5.48 -11.83
CA ALA A 99 -6.39 5.73 -13.25
C ALA A 99 -7.20 7.03 -13.46
N ARG A 100 -8.24 7.26 -12.66
CA ARG A 100 -9.09 8.44 -12.76
C ARG A 100 -8.43 9.71 -12.24
N GLN A 101 -7.79 9.65 -11.08
CA GLN A 101 -7.31 10.84 -10.36
C GLN A 101 -5.93 11.30 -10.84
N ILE A 102 -5.03 10.36 -11.16
CA ILE A 102 -3.64 10.66 -11.55
C ILE A 102 -3.55 10.84 -13.07
N PHE A 103 -4.17 9.93 -13.82
CA PHE A 103 -3.99 9.85 -15.27
C PHE A 103 -5.18 10.41 -16.07
N HIS A 104 -6.23 10.89 -15.39
CA HIS A 104 -7.48 11.37 -16.00
C HIS A 104 -8.06 10.38 -17.01
N ALA A 105 -7.90 9.08 -16.71
CA ALA A 105 -8.24 7.98 -17.59
C ALA A 105 -9.49 7.23 -17.10
N HIS A 106 -10.20 6.61 -18.04
CA HIS A 106 -11.37 5.77 -17.76
C HIS A 106 -11.07 4.31 -18.09
N CYS A 107 -11.42 3.44 -17.15
CA CYS A 107 -11.29 2.00 -17.29
C CYS A 107 -12.55 1.43 -17.93
N THR A 108 -12.42 0.76 -19.07
CA THR A 108 -13.57 0.23 -19.85
C THR A 108 -14.05 -1.12 -19.34
N ASN A 109 -13.13 -1.98 -18.88
CA ASN A 109 -13.42 -3.36 -18.45
C ASN A 109 -12.91 -3.60 -17.03
N LYS A 110 -13.73 -3.37 -16.01
CA LYS A 110 -13.29 -3.49 -14.61
C LYS A 110 -12.74 -4.91 -14.32
N LEU A 111 -11.56 -4.97 -13.72
CA LEU A 111 -10.98 -6.22 -13.24
C LEU A 111 -11.92 -6.85 -12.21
N SER A 112 -12.18 -8.15 -12.37
CA SER A 112 -12.95 -8.89 -11.38
C SER A 112 -12.07 -9.23 -10.18
N ARG A 113 -12.67 -9.34 -8.98
CA ARG A 113 -11.94 -9.79 -7.78
C ARG A 113 -11.33 -11.18 -7.96
N LYS A 114 -12.04 -12.07 -8.67
CA LYS A 114 -11.56 -13.41 -9.00
C LYS A 114 -10.30 -13.35 -9.87
N THR A 115 -10.29 -12.43 -10.83
CA THR A 115 -9.13 -12.20 -11.71
C THR A 115 -7.91 -11.75 -10.91
N VAL A 116 -8.09 -10.80 -9.99
CA VAL A 116 -7.02 -10.36 -9.09
C VAL A 116 -6.51 -11.52 -8.24
N GLN A 117 -7.41 -12.29 -7.64
CA GLN A 117 -7.03 -13.44 -6.82
C GLN A 117 -6.23 -14.47 -7.61
N ASN A 118 -6.67 -14.81 -8.83
CA ASN A 118 -5.94 -15.74 -9.70
C ASN A 118 -4.51 -15.27 -10.02
N ILE A 119 -4.31 -13.96 -10.24
CA ILE A 119 -2.97 -13.39 -10.50
C ILE A 119 -2.10 -13.51 -9.25
N VAL A 120 -2.66 -13.20 -8.08
CA VAL A 120 -1.96 -13.33 -6.80
C VAL A 120 -1.58 -14.78 -6.53
N ASP A 121 -2.49 -15.73 -6.75
CA ASP A 121 -2.26 -17.16 -6.57
C ASP A 121 -1.16 -17.66 -7.52
N ALA A 122 -1.18 -17.21 -8.78
CA ALA A 122 -0.13 -17.52 -9.76
C ALA A 122 1.23 -16.95 -9.33
N GLY A 123 1.27 -15.71 -8.83
CA GLY A 123 2.48 -15.09 -8.29
C GLY A 123 3.02 -15.85 -7.07
N GLN A 124 2.14 -16.27 -6.16
CA GLN A 124 2.51 -17.09 -5.00
C GLN A 124 3.05 -18.46 -5.41
N TYR A 125 2.46 -19.09 -6.42
CA TYR A 125 2.96 -20.34 -6.97
C TYR A 125 4.39 -20.17 -7.49
N ILE A 126 4.64 -19.17 -8.34
CA ILE A 126 5.97 -18.88 -8.89
C ILE A 126 6.99 -18.59 -7.76
N ALA A 127 6.59 -17.79 -6.78
CA ALA A 127 7.44 -17.47 -5.63
C ALA A 127 7.82 -18.74 -4.84
N LYS A 128 6.84 -19.62 -4.55
CA LYS A 128 7.08 -20.90 -3.87
C LYS A 128 7.98 -21.82 -4.69
N THR A 129 7.79 -21.91 -6.00
CA THR A 129 8.68 -22.68 -6.89
C THR A 129 10.12 -22.16 -6.84
N PHE A 130 10.30 -20.84 -6.85
CA PHE A 130 11.61 -20.21 -6.75
C PHE A 130 12.27 -20.47 -5.38
N ILE A 131 11.53 -20.26 -4.28
CA ILE A 131 12.02 -20.54 -2.92
C ILE A 131 12.45 -22.00 -2.81
N ASN A 132 11.65 -22.93 -3.34
CA ASN A 132 11.99 -24.33 -3.33
C ASN A 132 13.30 -24.63 -4.08
N LYS A 133 13.50 -24.02 -5.26
CA LYS A 133 14.76 -24.18 -6.00
C LYS A 133 15.96 -23.68 -5.19
N GLU A 134 15.86 -22.49 -4.60
CA GLU A 134 16.94 -21.94 -3.75
C GLU A 134 17.20 -22.83 -2.53
N VAL A 135 16.16 -23.41 -1.95
CA VAL A 135 16.28 -24.37 -0.84
C VAL A 135 17.03 -25.63 -1.25
N LEU A 136 16.72 -26.22 -2.40
CA LEU A 136 17.39 -27.44 -2.89
C LEU A 136 18.87 -27.22 -3.20
N GLU A 137 19.23 -26.01 -3.64
CA GLU A 137 20.61 -25.64 -3.95
C GLU A 137 21.45 -25.30 -2.69
N ASN A 138 20.85 -25.29 -1.50
CA ASN A 138 21.51 -24.89 -0.25
C ASN A 138 21.47 -26.00 0.81
N ASP A 139 22.64 -26.32 1.38
CA ASP A 139 22.80 -27.45 2.31
C ASP A 139 22.24 -27.20 3.72
N SER A 140 22.12 -25.94 4.14
CA SER A 140 21.61 -25.61 5.47
C SER A 140 20.35 -24.76 5.42
N LEU A 141 19.34 -25.24 6.13
CA LEU A 141 18.03 -24.63 6.24
C LEU A 141 17.72 -24.30 7.71
N GLY A 142 17.42 -23.03 7.99
CA GLY A 142 16.78 -22.59 9.22
C GLY A 142 15.31 -22.25 8.97
N ILE A 143 14.49 -22.29 10.02
CA ILE A 143 13.14 -21.72 9.99
C ILE A 143 13.05 -20.67 11.09
N ALA A 144 12.83 -19.41 10.71
CA ALA A 144 12.58 -18.31 11.64
C ALA A 144 11.08 -18.04 11.68
N LYS A 145 10.62 -17.61 12.85
CA LYS A 145 9.23 -17.27 13.08
C LYS A 145 9.18 -15.89 13.71
N ASP A 146 8.30 -15.04 13.20
CA ASP A 146 7.95 -13.79 13.86
C ASP A 146 6.44 -13.77 14.13
N GLY A 147 6.05 -13.29 15.30
CA GLY A 147 4.66 -13.30 15.76
C GLY A 147 4.23 -11.90 16.15
N THR A 148 3.14 -11.43 15.56
CA THR A 148 2.52 -10.16 15.96
C THR A 148 1.05 -10.37 16.28
N THR A 149 0.53 -9.65 17.27
CA THR A 149 -0.91 -9.68 17.61
C THR A 149 -1.56 -8.39 17.10
N ARG A 150 -2.57 -8.50 16.24
CA ARG A 150 -3.38 -7.36 15.78
C ARG A 150 -4.86 -7.69 15.95
N GLN A 151 -5.64 -6.78 16.55
CA GLN A 151 -7.09 -6.92 16.72
C GLN A 151 -7.52 -8.25 17.38
N LYS A 152 -6.74 -8.76 18.35
CA LYS A 152 -6.94 -10.07 19.00
C LYS A 152 -6.77 -11.30 18.09
N ILE A 153 -6.33 -11.09 16.85
CA ILE A 153 -5.90 -12.15 15.94
C ILE A 153 -4.38 -12.25 16.06
N LYS A 154 -3.88 -13.45 16.35
CA LYS A 154 -2.44 -13.72 16.37
C LYS A 154 -2.01 -14.12 14.98
N THR A 155 -1.11 -13.33 14.40
CA THR A 155 -0.55 -13.58 13.07
C THR A 155 0.89 -14.03 13.22
N GLN A 156 1.22 -15.17 12.63
CA GLN A 156 2.54 -15.74 12.62
C GLN A 156 3.11 -15.73 11.21
N GLU A 157 4.31 -15.19 11.05
CA GLU A 157 5.11 -15.32 9.84
C GLU A 157 6.05 -16.51 9.97
N THR A 158 6.18 -17.29 8.91
CA THR A 158 7.16 -18.36 8.81
C THR A 158 8.15 -18.04 7.70
N ASN A 159 9.44 -18.00 8.05
CA ASN A 159 10.53 -17.66 7.15
C ASN A 159 11.51 -18.84 7.04
N VAL A 160 12.00 -19.10 5.83
CA VAL A 160 13.10 -20.02 5.54
C VAL A 160 14.41 -19.23 5.49
N LEU A 161 15.40 -19.67 6.23
CA LEU A 161 16.77 -19.14 6.22
C LEU A 161 17.66 -20.13 5.49
N LEU A 162 18.47 -19.61 4.56
CA LEU A 162 19.46 -20.42 3.83
C LEU A 162 20.87 -20.18 4.37
N SER A 163 21.79 -21.12 4.07
CA SER A 163 23.24 -21.04 4.35
C SER A 163 23.87 -19.72 3.93
N ASN A 164 23.42 -19.18 2.81
CA ASN A 164 23.94 -17.95 2.22
C ASN A 164 23.45 -16.67 2.92
N GLY A 165 22.70 -16.80 4.02
CA GLY A 165 22.14 -15.67 4.78
C GLY A 165 20.88 -15.07 4.17
N LYS A 166 20.35 -15.61 3.07
CA LYS A 166 19.06 -15.17 2.52
C LYS A 166 17.91 -15.68 3.38
N HIS A 167 16.84 -14.90 3.41
CA HIS A 167 15.60 -15.21 4.11
C HIS A 167 14.42 -15.09 3.14
N TYR A 168 13.56 -16.10 3.14
CA TYR A 168 12.39 -16.17 2.27
C TYR A 168 11.13 -16.41 3.11
N SER A 169 10.11 -15.58 2.93
CA SER A 169 8.84 -15.75 3.64
C SER A 169 7.99 -16.82 2.98
N LEU A 170 7.53 -17.79 3.78
CA LEU A 170 6.50 -18.77 3.42
C LEU A 170 5.09 -18.23 3.67
N GLY A 171 4.99 -16.99 4.13
CA GLY A 171 3.76 -16.25 4.35
C GLY A 171 3.29 -16.27 5.80
N PHE A 172 2.08 -15.72 5.97
CA PHE A 172 1.45 -15.49 7.26
C PHE A 172 0.31 -16.47 7.51
N SER A 173 0.14 -16.86 8.77
CA SER A 173 -0.97 -17.67 9.26
C SER A 173 -1.64 -16.97 10.45
N SER A 174 -2.96 -17.12 10.55
CA SER A 174 -3.72 -16.66 11.71
C SER A 174 -3.94 -17.84 12.63
N LEU A 175 -3.42 -17.76 13.86
CA LEU A 175 -3.55 -18.80 14.86
C LEU A 175 -4.57 -18.39 15.93
N ALA A 176 -5.44 -19.33 16.32
CA ALA A 176 -6.37 -19.14 17.42
C ALA A 176 -5.65 -19.10 18.78
N SER A 177 -4.59 -19.90 18.92
CA SER A 177 -3.70 -19.95 20.08
C SER A 177 -2.26 -20.24 19.63
N GLU A 178 -1.28 -19.66 20.33
CA GLU A 178 0.16 -19.91 20.10
C GLU A 178 0.64 -21.05 21.00
N THR A 179 0.07 -22.25 20.85
CA THR A 179 0.62 -23.46 21.49
C THR A 179 1.75 -24.03 20.65
N GLY A 180 2.69 -24.76 21.26
CA GLY A 180 3.76 -25.43 20.51
C GLY A 180 3.23 -26.32 19.38
N GLU A 181 2.15 -27.05 19.64
CA GLU A 181 1.46 -27.91 18.67
C GLU A 181 0.82 -27.13 17.52
N ALA A 182 0.14 -26.01 17.79
CA ALA A 182 -0.46 -25.18 16.73
C ALA A 182 0.63 -24.58 15.82
N ILE A 183 1.77 -24.22 16.41
CA ILE A 183 2.93 -23.67 15.73
C ILE A 183 3.66 -24.74 14.89
N GLU A 184 3.67 -25.98 15.34
CA GLU A 184 4.22 -27.13 14.61
C GLU A 184 3.34 -27.46 13.40
N ASN A 185 2.03 -27.62 13.63
CA ASN A 185 1.04 -27.92 12.59
C ASN A 185 1.01 -26.85 11.48
N ASP A 186 1.12 -25.57 11.85
CA ASP A 186 1.17 -24.49 10.85
C ASP A 186 2.42 -24.57 9.97
N VAL A 187 3.57 -24.88 10.56
CA VAL A 187 4.80 -25.01 9.77
C VAL A 187 4.77 -26.27 8.92
N GLU A 188 4.29 -27.40 9.45
CA GLU A 188 4.10 -28.60 8.65
C GLU A 188 3.23 -28.32 7.44
N ALA A 189 2.12 -27.61 7.61
CA ALA A 189 1.25 -27.21 6.50
C ALA A 189 1.99 -26.34 5.47
N LYS A 190 2.81 -25.37 5.90
CA LYS A 190 3.59 -24.52 4.98
C LYS A 190 4.69 -25.29 4.25
N LEU A 191 5.34 -26.24 4.93
CA LEU A 191 6.33 -27.12 4.32
C LEU A 191 5.68 -28.10 3.34
N ASP A 192 4.48 -28.61 3.65
CA ASP A 192 3.69 -29.47 2.77
C ASP A 192 3.24 -28.72 1.51
N GLU A 193 2.81 -27.47 1.65
CA GLU A 193 2.52 -26.61 0.49
C GLU A 193 3.76 -26.42 -0.39
N LEU A 194 4.93 -26.22 0.21
CA LEU A 194 6.17 -26.02 -0.54
C LEU A 194 6.61 -27.33 -1.23
N ALA A 195 6.53 -28.47 -0.53
CA ALA A 195 6.86 -29.79 -1.05
C ALA A 195 5.90 -30.24 -2.16
N ALA A 196 4.60 -29.93 -2.04
CA ALA A 196 3.60 -30.25 -3.06
C ALA A 196 3.87 -29.52 -4.39
N VAL A 197 4.39 -28.29 -4.33
CA VAL A 197 4.81 -27.54 -5.53
C VAL A 197 6.10 -28.13 -6.13
N ALA A 198 6.97 -28.69 -5.30
CA ALA A 198 8.28 -29.23 -5.66
C ALA A 198 8.25 -30.65 -6.25
N GLY A 199 7.33 -31.49 -5.76
CA GLY A 199 7.37 -32.93 -6.01
C GLY A 199 8.44 -33.69 -5.19
N GLU A 200 9.07 -33.05 -4.20
CA GLU A 200 10.16 -33.63 -3.41
C GLU A 200 9.88 -33.55 -1.90
N SER A 201 9.96 -34.70 -1.21
CA SER A 201 9.67 -34.84 0.22
C SER A 201 10.88 -34.71 1.14
N ASP A 202 12.10 -34.80 0.60
CA ASP A 202 13.33 -34.95 1.40
C ASP A 202 13.71 -33.67 2.16
N PHE A 203 13.33 -32.51 1.62
CA PHE A 203 13.49 -31.21 2.28
C PHE A 203 12.65 -31.10 3.57
N LYS A 204 11.42 -31.64 3.58
CA LYS A 204 10.51 -31.56 4.73
C LYS A 204 11.13 -32.22 5.97
N ALA A 205 11.71 -33.40 5.80
CA ALA A 205 12.32 -34.16 6.90
C ALA A 205 13.50 -33.41 7.54
N LYS A 206 14.37 -32.79 6.72
CA LYS A 206 15.48 -31.96 7.21
C LYS A 206 14.98 -30.71 7.94
N ALA A 207 13.98 -30.03 7.39
CA ALA A 207 13.39 -28.83 7.98
C ALA A 207 12.76 -29.09 9.36
N LEU A 208 12.04 -30.21 9.51
CA LEU A 208 11.37 -30.58 10.76
C LEU A 208 12.35 -30.97 11.87
N GLN A 209 13.49 -31.60 11.55
CA GLN A 209 14.52 -31.90 12.54
C GLN A 209 15.08 -30.64 13.21
N THR A 210 15.27 -29.57 12.45
CA THR A 210 15.72 -28.28 12.98
C THR A 210 14.64 -27.58 13.82
N LEU A 211 13.36 -27.87 13.53
CA LEU A 211 12.21 -27.27 14.22
C LEU A 211 12.05 -27.72 15.66
N ALA A 212 12.36 -29.00 15.95
CA ALA A 212 12.25 -29.58 17.29
C ALA A 212 13.09 -28.81 18.33
N PHE A 213 14.26 -28.32 17.92
CA PHE A 213 15.11 -27.48 18.76
C PHE A 213 14.49 -26.11 19.08
N LEU A 214 13.72 -25.52 18.16
CA LEU A 214 13.11 -24.20 18.30
C LEU A 214 11.79 -24.25 19.09
N ILE A 215 11.00 -25.33 18.96
CA ILE A 215 9.78 -25.55 19.75
C ILE A 215 10.13 -25.77 21.24
N SER A 216 11.23 -26.48 21.52
CA SER A 216 11.75 -26.73 22.87
C SER A 216 11.90 -25.44 23.70
N ASP A 217 12.48 -24.38 23.13
CA ASP A 217 12.71 -23.11 23.84
C ASP A 217 11.42 -22.34 24.12
N ARG A 218 10.38 -22.50 23.28
CA ARG A 218 9.09 -21.81 23.45
C ARG A 218 8.14 -22.56 24.38
N ALA A 219 8.10 -23.89 24.31
CA ALA A 219 7.42 -24.74 25.31
C ALA A 219 8.07 -24.59 26.71
N ALA A 220 9.39 -24.40 26.76
CA ALA A 220 10.10 -24.06 28.00
C ALA A 220 9.70 -22.67 28.54
N ASN A 221 9.39 -21.71 27.67
CA ASN A 221 8.87 -20.39 28.06
C ASN A 221 7.38 -20.42 28.45
N GLU A 222 6.57 -21.32 27.90
CA GLU A 222 5.17 -21.54 28.32
C GLU A 222 5.10 -22.03 29.78
N LYS A 223 6.02 -22.91 30.19
CA LYS A 223 6.18 -23.31 31.60
C LYS A 223 6.57 -22.14 32.52
N LYS A 224 7.30 -21.14 32.02
CA LYS A 224 7.68 -19.94 32.79
C LYS A 224 6.56 -18.91 32.85
N SER A 225 5.85 -18.66 31.75
CA SER A 225 4.73 -17.70 31.73
C SER A 225 3.55 -18.16 32.57
N ASN A 226 3.25 -19.46 32.59
CA ASN A 226 2.19 -20.02 33.45
C ASN A 226 2.60 -20.12 34.92
N LYS A 227 3.91 -20.00 35.24
CA LYS A 227 4.38 -19.88 36.63
C LYS A 227 4.26 -18.45 37.17
N ILE A 228 4.50 -17.44 36.33
CA ILE A 228 4.37 -16.02 36.70
C ILE A 228 2.91 -15.63 36.98
N ILE A 229 1.93 -16.38 36.46
CA ILE A 229 0.50 -16.16 36.75
C ILE A 229 0.08 -16.84 38.08
N ASN A 230 0.92 -17.69 38.67
CA ASN A 230 0.62 -18.47 39.89
C ASN A 230 1.51 -18.10 41.10
N GLU A 231 2.32 -17.04 41.01
CA GLU A 231 3.07 -16.42 42.12
C GLU A 231 2.56 -15.00 42.36
#